data_AF-A0A0V7ZRP4-F1
#
_entry.id   AF-A0A0V7ZRP4-F1
#
_cell.length_a   1.000
_cell.length_b   1.000
_cell.length_c   1.000
_cell.angle_alpha   90.00
_cell.angle_beta   90.00
_cell.angle_gamma   90.00
#
_symmetry.space_group_name_H-M   'P 1'
#
loop_
_entity.id
_entity.type
_entity.pdbx_description
1 polymer ?
#
loop_
_entity_poly.entity_id
_entity_poly.type
_entity_poly.pdbx_seq_one_letter_code
_entity_poly.pdbx_strand_id
1 'polypeptide(L)'
;MIKEDILAKEFTRLVDLYYPKIGKLLDGCYVKVITSYWGRPKKRLRYIGIYCCEEMLPYIETKKNIFREIAENMGLAQVVFLNSSRLLRDPMSKLKHADPRLWFDLHLLEV
;
A
#
# COMPACT_ATOMS: atom_id res chain seq x y z
N MET A 1 4.69 13.32 9.41
CA MET A 1 4.13 12.39 8.40
C MET A 1 2.61 12.47 8.24
N ILE A 2 1.91 13.51 8.72
CA ILE A 2 0.44 13.62 8.62
C ILE A 2 -0.09 13.61 7.17
N LYS A 3 0.65 14.20 6.22
CA LYS A 3 0.19 14.31 4.82
C LYS A 3 0.14 12.97 4.08
N GLU A 4 1.02 12.03 4.40
CA GLU A 4 1.10 10.73 3.73
C GLU A 4 -0.01 9.80 4.22
N ASP A 5 -0.29 9.83 5.54
CA ASP A 5 -1.41 9.07 6.12
C ASP A 5 -2.78 9.59 5.63
N ILE A 6 -2.93 10.91 5.44
CA ILE A 6 -4.14 11.49 4.85
C ILE A 6 -4.33 11.02 3.40
N LEU A 7 -3.26 10.96 2.60
CA LEU A 7 -3.35 10.49 1.22
C LEU A 7 -3.72 9.00 1.13
N ALA A 8 -3.18 8.16 2.01
CA ALA A 8 -3.56 6.75 2.09
C ALA A 8 -5.04 6.59 2.48
N LYS A 9 -5.50 7.35 3.50
CA LYS A 9 -6.91 7.35 3.92
C LYS A 9 -7.85 7.81 2.81
N GLU A 10 -7.47 8.86 2.10
CA GLU A 10 -8.26 9.38 1.00
C GLU A 10 -8.32 8.39 -0.17
N PHE A 11 -7.20 7.73 -0.48
CA PHE A 11 -7.17 6.65 -1.47
C PHE A 11 -8.16 5.53 -1.11
N THR A 12 -8.10 5.02 0.13
CA THR A 12 -9.05 3.99 0.60
C THR A 12 -10.49 4.49 0.52
N ARG A 13 -10.76 5.73 0.96
CA ARG A 13 -12.09 6.34 0.88
C ARG A 13 -12.64 6.41 -0.55
N LEU A 14 -11.81 6.75 -1.53
CA LEU A 14 -12.22 6.80 -2.94
C LEU A 14 -12.46 5.39 -3.50
N VAL A 15 -11.65 4.41 -3.13
CA VAL A 15 -11.89 3.00 -3.50
C VAL A 15 -13.24 2.53 -2.94
N ASP A 16 -13.53 2.80 -1.67
CA ASP A 16 -14.79 2.40 -1.03
C ASP A 16 -16.00 3.10 -1.66
N LEU A 17 -15.85 4.38 -1.99
CA LEU A 17 -16.93 5.18 -2.58
C LEU A 17 -17.28 4.73 -4.00
N TYR A 18 -16.28 4.56 -4.86
CA TYR A 18 -16.50 4.24 -6.28
C TYR A 18 -16.61 2.74 -6.55
N TYR A 19 -15.94 1.92 -5.74
CA TYR A 19 -15.85 0.48 -5.93
C TYR A 19 -16.03 -0.29 -4.61
N PRO A 20 -17.20 -0.21 -3.95
CA PRO A 20 -17.39 -0.76 -2.60
C PRO A 20 -17.10 -2.26 -2.46
N LYS A 21 -17.28 -3.06 -3.53
CA LYS A 21 -16.90 -4.49 -3.52
C LYS A 21 -15.38 -4.71 -3.48
N ILE A 22 -14.62 -3.79 -4.07
CA ILE A 22 -13.16 -3.82 -4.09
C ILE A 22 -12.61 -3.18 -2.81
N GLY A 23 -13.29 -2.18 -2.28
CA GLY A 23 -13.03 -1.60 -0.96
C GLY A 23 -12.95 -2.65 0.14
N LYS A 24 -13.88 -3.61 0.15
CA LYS A 24 -13.85 -4.76 1.07
C LYS A 24 -12.59 -5.62 1.00
N LEU A 25 -11.88 -5.65 -0.15
CA LEU A 25 -10.60 -6.36 -0.25
C LEU A 25 -9.49 -5.62 0.51
N LEU A 26 -9.61 -4.30 0.68
CA LEU A 26 -8.66 -3.49 1.44
C LEU A 26 -8.84 -3.59 2.96
N ASP A 27 -9.99 -4.09 3.46
CA ASP A 27 -10.23 -4.27 4.89
C ASP A 27 -9.19 -5.22 5.53
N GLY A 28 -8.70 -6.20 4.77
CA GLY A 28 -7.63 -7.12 5.18
C GLY A 28 -6.22 -6.66 4.77
N CYS A 29 -6.05 -5.40 4.40
CA CYS A 29 -4.80 -4.85 3.89
C CYS A 29 -4.33 -3.64 4.69
N TYR A 30 -3.04 -3.37 4.63
CA TYR A 30 -2.47 -2.13 5.13
C TYR A 30 -2.06 -1.26 3.96
N VAL A 31 -2.59 -0.05 3.89
CA VAL A 31 -2.36 0.90 2.80
C VAL A 31 -1.44 2.02 3.28
N LYS A 32 -0.35 2.27 2.56
CA LYS A 32 0.63 3.30 2.90
C LYS A 32 1.13 4.04 1.68
N VAL A 33 1.40 5.34 1.81
CA VAL A 33 2.11 6.10 0.78
C VAL A 33 3.61 5.85 0.89
N ILE A 34 4.22 5.45 -0.22
CA ILE A 34 5.68 5.28 -0.35
C ILE A 34 6.21 6.46 -1.16
N THR A 35 7.05 7.30 -0.55
CA THR A 35 7.74 8.40 -1.25
C THR A 35 9.13 7.94 -1.70
N SER A 36 9.43 8.14 -2.98
CA SER A 36 10.78 7.94 -3.55
C SER A 36 11.23 9.20 -4.31
N TYR A 37 12.55 9.40 -4.41
CA TYR A 37 13.15 10.49 -5.17
C TYR A 37 14.00 9.92 -6.29
N TRP A 38 13.61 10.19 -7.54
CA TRP A 38 14.27 9.61 -8.72
C TRP A 38 14.71 10.68 -9.73
N GLY A 39 15.79 10.41 -10.47
CA GLY A 39 16.28 11.27 -11.56
C GLY A 39 17.25 12.39 -11.15
N ARG A 40 17.67 13.18 -12.15
CA ARG A 40 18.51 14.39 -12.01
C ARG A 40 17.91 15.51 -12.89
N PRO A 41 17.30 16.56 -12.32
CA PRO A 41 17.08 16.80 -10.88
C PRO A 41 16.13 15.76 -10.26
N LYS A 42 16.23 15.57 -8.93
CA LYS A 42 15.42 14.59 -8.20
C LYS A 42 13.94 14.98 -8.27
N LYS A 43 13.14 14.19 -8.97
CA LYS A 43 11.67 14.27 -8.94
C LYS A 43 11.14 13.44 -7.77
N ARG A 44 10.19 14.00 -7.03
CA ARG A 44 9.48 13.30 -5.96
C ARG A 44 8.37 12.45 -6.59
N LEU A 45 8.44 11.14 -6.42
CA LEU A 45 7.44 10.18 -6.84
C LEU A 45 6.75 9.62 -5.58
N ARG A 46 5.42 9.52 -5.63
CA ARG A 46 4.62 8.94 -4.54
C ARG A 46 3.85 7.76 -5.09
N TYR A 47 3.89 6.65 -4.36
CA TYR A 47 3.23 5.41 -4.71
C TYR A 47 2.26 5.04 -3.60
N ILE A 48 1.23 4.27 -3.91
CA ILE A 48 0.45 3.53 -2.90
C ILE A 48 1.04 2.14 -2.78
N GLY A 49 1.49 1.78 -1.58
CA GLY A 49 1.79 0.40 -1.20
C GLY A 49 0.57 -0.23 -0.54
N ILE A 50 0.07 -1.31 -1.11
CA ILE A 50 -0.96 -2.16 -0.53
C ILE A 50 -0.28 -3.42 -0.02
N TYR A 51 -0.16 -3.54 1.30
CA TYR A 51 0.41 -4.69 1.97
C TYR A 51 -0.71 -5.65 2.33
N CYS A 52 -0.61 -6.89 1.89
CA CYS A 52 -1.64 -7.91 2.07
C CYS A 52 -1.01 -9.29 2.27
N CYS A 53 -1.73 -10.16 2.97
CA CYS A 53 -1.29 -11.54 3.21
C CYS A 53 -1.21 -12.31 1.88
N GLU A 54 -0.39 -13.37 1.87
CA GLU A 54 -0.11 -14.15 0.67
C GLU A 54 -1.37 -14.68 -0.03
N GLU A 55 -2.37 -15.07 0.75
CA GLU A 55 -3.66 -15.57 0.25
C GLU A 55 -4.50 -14.49 -0.46
N MET A 56 -4.36 -13.23 -0.05
CA MET A 56 -5.13 -12.11 -0.58
C MET A 56 -4.55 -11.51 -1.86
N LEU A 57 -3.24 -11.70 -2.10
CA LEU A 57 -2.53 -11.11 -3.23
C LEU A 57 -3.19 -11.38 -4.59
N PRO A 58 -3.55 -12.63 -4.96
CA PRO A 58 -4.16 -12.90 -6.25
C PRO A 58 -5.48 -12.14 -6.45
N TYR A 59 -6.30 -12.04 -5.41
CA TYR A 59 -7.59 -11.34 -5.48
C TYR A 59 -7.39 -9.85 -5.75
N ILE A 60 -6.42 -9.24 -5.09
CA ILE A 60 -6.11 -7.82 -5.22
C ILE A 60 -5.44 -7.52 -6.56
N GLU A 61 -4.49 -8.35 -7.00
CA GLU A 61 -3.79 -8.16 -8.27
C GLU A 61 -4.72 -8.24 -9.47
N THR A 62 -5.79 -9.06 -9.42
CA THR A 62 -6.80 -9.08 -10.49
C THR A 62 -7.53 -7.74 -10.66
N LYS A 63 -7.55 -6.90 -9.62
CA LYS A 63 -8.19 -5.57 -9.62
C LYS A 63 -7.18 -4.43 -9.76
N LYS A 64 -5.91 -4.72 -10.08
CA LYS A 64 -4.83 -3.74 -10.16
C LYS A 64 -5.12 -2.49 -10.99
N ASN A 65 -5.87 -2.63 -12.07
CA ASN A 65 -6.16 -1.51 -12.97
C ASN A 65 -7.06 -0.47 -12.30
N ILE A 66 -8.00 -0.91 -11.45
CA ILE A 66 -8.91 -0.01 -10.73
C ILE A 66 -8.15 0.78 -9.67
N PHE A 67 -7.29 0.09 -8.91
CA PHE A 67 -6.42 0.77 -7.95
C PHE A 67 -5.48 1.77 -8.63
N ARG A 68 -4.92 1.41 -9.78
CA ARG A 68 -4.05 2.28 -10.57
C ARG A 68 -4.79 3.53 -11.06
N GLU A 69 -5.98 3.38 -11.61
CA GLU A 69 -6.80 4.49 -12.08
C GLU A 69 -7.07 5.51 -10.97
N ILE A 70 -7.46 5.04 -9.78
CA ILE A 70 -7.70 5.91 -8.62
C ILE A 70 -6.40 6.63 -8.20
N ALA A 71 -5.29 5.90 -8.15
CA ALA A 71 -4.00 6.48 -7.78
C ALA A 71 -3.54 7.55 -8.78
N GLU A 72 -3.70 7.29 -10.08
CA GLU A 72 -3.37 8.24 -11.16
C GLU A 72 -4.25 9.50 -11.06
N ASN A 73 -5.55 9.34 -10.81
CA ASN A 73 -6.48 10.46 -10.60
C ASN A 73 -6.13 11.31 -9.36
N MET A 74 -5.47 10.72 -8.35
CA MET A 74 -4.94 11.43 -7.18
C MET A 74 -3.55 12.06 -7.41
N GLY A 75 -2.96 11.91 -8.60
CA GLY A 75 -1.61 12.39 -8.93
C GLY A 75 -0.49 11.55 -8.32
N LEU A 76 -0.76 10.28 -8.01
CA LEU A 76 0.23 9.30 -7.55
C LEU A 76 0.82 8.55 -8.74
N ALA A 77 2.08 8.14 -8.63
CA ALA A 77 2.83 7.54 -9.73
C ALA A 77 2.40 6.11 -10.04
N GLN A 78 2.08 5.30 -9.00
CA GLN A 78 1.62 3.92 -9.18
C GLN A 78 1.04 3.35 -7.88
N VAL A 79 0.40 2.19 -8.01
CA VAL A 79 0.09 1.28 -6.91
C VAL A 79 1.00 0.06 -7.01
N VAL A 80 1.58 -0.34 -5.88
CA VAL A 80 2.39 -1.55 -5.73
C VAL A 80 1.75 -2.47 -4.69
N PHE A 81 1.72 -3.76 -4.99
CA PHE A 81 1.19 -4.80 -4.10
C PHE A 81 2.36 -5.51 -3.43
N LEU A 82 2.28 -5.66 -2.11
CA LEU A 82 3.36 -6.17 -1.29
C LEU A 82 2.85 -7.33 -0.44
N ASN A 83 3.56 -8.45 -0.47
CA ASN A 83 3.29 -9.60 0.37
C ASN A 83 3.74 -9.28 1.81
N SER A 84 2.80 -9.00 2.72
CA SER A 84 3.12 -8.72 4.12
C SER A 84 3.74 -9.93 4.81
N SER A 85 3.24 -11.13 4.52
CA SER A 85 3.72 -12.38 5.11
C SER A 85 5.17 -12.68 4.76
N ARG A 86 5.54 -12.48 3.49
CA ARG A 86 6.93 -12.63 3.06
C ARG A 86 7.83 -11.56 3.68
N LEU A 87 7.36 -10.32 3.80
CA LEU A 87 8.13 -9.22 4.40
C LEU A 87 8.42 -9.43 5.89
N LEU A 88 7.49 -10.04 6.61
CA LEU A 88 7.61 -10.35 8.05
C LEU A 88 8.46 -11.58 8.31
N ARG A 89 8.35 -12.61 7.45
CA ARG A 89 9.10 -13.88 7.58
C ARG A 89 10.52 -13.82 7.02
N ASP A 90 10.84 -12.83 6.19
CA ASP A 90 12.18 -12.70 5.61
C ASP A 90 13.23 -12.39 6.71
N PRO A 91 14.18 -13.30 6.98
CA PRO A 91 15.19 -13.13 8.03
C PRO A 91 16.16 -11.97 7.75
N MET A 92 16.29 -11.55 6.48
CA MET A 92 17.11 -10.41 6.07
C MET A 92 16.31 -9.10 6.05
N SER A 93 15.01 -9.15 6.36
CA SER A 93 14.16 -7.97 6.44
C SER A 93 14.64 -7.01 7.51
N LYS A 94 15.03 -5.81 7.08
CA LYS A 94 15.39 -4.72 8.00
C LYS A 94 14.15 -3.96 8.50
N LEU A 95 12.94 -4.40 8.13
CA LEU A 95 11.70 -3.66 8.39
C LEU A 95 11.50 -3.37 9.88
N LYS A 96 11.73 -4.36 10.75
CA LYS A 96 11.61 -4.20 12.20
C LYS A 96 12.48 -3.07 12.78
N HIS A 97 13.65 -2.84 12.19
CA HIS A 97 14.59 -1.81 12.64
C HIS A 97 14.39 -0.47 11.91
N ALA A 98 14.09 -0.52 10.61
CA ALA A 98 13.95 0.67 9.77
C ALA A 98 12.60 1.38 9.96
N ASP A 99 11.53 0.62 10.15
CA ASP A 99 10.18 1.14 10.40
C ASP A 99 9.44 0.20 11.37
N PRO A 100 9.73 0.28 12.69
CA PRO A 100 9.13 -0.60 13.69
C PRO A 100 7.61 -0.50 13.76
N ARG A 101 7.04 0.66 13.40
CA ARG A 101 5.58 0.87 13.38
C ARG A 101 4.94 0.10 12.25
N LEU A 102 5.48 0.23 11.02
CA LEU A 102 5.02 -0.56 9.89
C LEU A 102 5.17 -2.06 10.18
N TRP A 103 6.30 -2.48 10.77
CA TRP A 103 6.48 -3.89 11.16
C TRP A 103 5.35 -4.38 12.08
N PHE A 104 5.00 -3.60 13.11
CA PHE A 104 3.92 -3.93 14.03
C PHE A 104 2.55 -3.96 13.34
N ASP A 105 2.24 -2.94 12.54
CA ASP A 105 0.98 -2.85 11.80
C ASP A 105 0.78 -4.04 10.86
N LEU A 106 1.83 -4.47 10.17
CA LEU A 106 1.77 -5.67 9.31
C LEU A 106 1.58 -6.95 10.13
N HIS A 107 2.18 -7.04 11.32
CA HIS A 107 2.03 -8.22 12.17
C HIS A 107 0.59 -8.38 12.65
N LEU A 108 -0.13 -7.28 12.91
CA LEU A 108 -1.56 -7.31 13.26
C LEU A 108 -2.46 -7.83 12.12
N LEU A 109 -2.00 -7.79 10.87
CA LEU A 109 -2.74 -8.36 9.73
C LEU A 109 -2.58 -9.88 9.61
N GLU A 110 -1.58 -10.48 10.26
CA GLU A 110 -1.29 -11.92 10.18
C GLU A 110 -1.90 -12.75 11.33
N VAL A 111 -2.51 -12.09 12.31
CA VAL A 111 -3.14 -12.71 13.50
C VAL A 111 -4.62 -12.97 13.24
#